data_AF-A0AAV6W740-F1
#
_entry.id   AF-A0AAV6W740-F1
#
_cell.length_a   1.000
_cell.length_b   1.000
_cell.length_c   1.000
_cell.angle_alpha   90.00
_cell.angle_beta   90.00
_cell.angle_gamma   90.00
#
_symmetry.space_group_name_H-M   'P 1'
#
loop_
_entity.id
_entity.type
_entity.pdbx_description
1 polymer ?
#
loop_
_entity_poly.entity_id
_entity_poly.type
_entity_poly.pdbx_seq_one_letter_code
_entity_poly.pdbx_strand_id
1 'polypeptide(L)'
;MKIMAYPKSVRDRLVALEARVQRTEALLGQLLETPMIAIFQKFQDLDERVKKLGKSVNEIPSFIEGRMVSLAEDLGILTDAVDMKLEAVNVEISVLKRATEKRCQVARVSDSKKVSMASMFLVGDAKLRWRSHVSDDVAANRGKIETWKFVDVDIRDMSEEDKLFNFMAGMQGWDQTELRRQGVKDLPLALATADSLVDFSGIEVRGSKIK
;
A
#
# COMPACT_ATOMS: atom_id res chain seq x y z
N MET A 1 91.51 -7.93 -8.47
CA MET A 1 91.47 -9.38 -8.15
C MET A 1 92.67 -9.68 -7.24
N LYS A 2 92.47 -9.73 -5.91
CA LYS A 2 93.58 -9.86 -4.94
C LYS A 2 93.78 -11.36 -4.67
N ILE A 3 94.74 -11.96 -5.36
CA ILE A 3 95.08 -13.37 -5.20
C ILE A 3 95.75 -13.51 -3.83
N MET A 4 95.07 -14.19 -2.90
CA MET A 4 95.59 -14.44 -1.55
C MET A 4 96.79 -15.37 -1.65
N ALA A 5 97.99 -14.84 -1.38
CA ALA A 5 99.21 -15.62 -1.33
C ALA A 5 99.06 -16.73 -0.28
N TYR A 6 99.24 -17.98 -0.69
CA TYR A 6 99.06 -19.13 0.19
C TYR A 6 100.19 -19.15 1.24
N PRO A 7 99.88 -19.15 2.56
CA PRO A 7 100.90 -19.01 3.58
C PRO A 7 101.77 -20.27 3.64
N LYS A 8 103.10 -20.08 3.59
CA LYS A 8 104.09 -21.18 3.46
C LYS A 8 104.44 -21.84 4.80
N SER A 9 104.22 -21.16 5.93
CA SER A 9 104.48 -21.64 7.29
C SER A 9 103.19 -21.97 8.05
N VAL A 10 103.22 -22.97 8.93
CA VAL A 10 102.10 -23.34 9.81
C VAL A 10 101.62 -22.16 10.64
N ARG A 11 102.54 -21.30 11.09
CA ARG A 11 102.23 -20.09 11.88
C ARG A 11 101.38 -19.10 11.08
N ASP A 12 101.72 -18.85 9.83
CA ASP A 12 100.98 -17.92 8.98
C ASP A 12 99.59 -18.45 8.63
N ARG A 13 99.45 -19.79 8.49
CA ARG A 13 98.16 -20.46 8.32
C ARG A 13 97.28 -20.32 9.56
N LEU A 14 97.87 -20.40 10.75
CA LEU A 14 97.16 -20.22 12.01
C LEU A 14 96.63 -18.78 12.14
N VAL A 15 97.48 -17.78 11.89
CA VAL A 15 97.08 -16.36 11.90
C VAL A 15 95.99 -16.07 10.87
N ALA A 16 96.10 -16.65 9.67
CA ALA A 16 95.07 -16.50 8.64
C ALA A 16 93.75 -17.19 9.02
N LEU A 17 93.79 -18.30 9.74
CA LEU A 17 92.61 -19.00 10.24
C LEU A 17 91.93 -18.21 11.37
N GLU A 18 92.72 -17.67 12.31
CA GLU A 18 92.23 -16.85 13.42
C GLU A 18 91.56 -15.56 12.91
N ALA A 19 92.17 -14.90 11.92
CA ALA A 19 91.56 -13.75 11.24
C ALA A 19 90.29 -14.09 10.45
N ARG A 20 90.09 -15.37 10.08
CA ARG A 20 88.83 -15.84 9.47
C ARG A 20 87.79 -16.14 10.54
N VAL A 21 88.17 -16.75 11.66
CA VAL A 21 87.29 -17.01 12.81
C VAL A 21 86.73 -15.72 13.38
N GLN A 22 87.59 -14.71 13.65
CA GLN A 22 87.13 -13.40 14.14
C GLN A 22 86.19 -12.70 13.16
N ARG A 23 86.44 -12.83 11.84
CA ARG A 23 85.52 -12.29 10.81
C ARG A 23 84.18 -13.00 10.82
N THR A 24 84.16 -14.33 11.00
CA THR A 24 82.90 -15.07 11.09
C THR A 24 82.15 -14.79 12.38
N GLU A 25 82.84 -14.61 13.50
CA GLU A 25 82.24 -14.22 14.79
C GLU A 25 81.62 -12.82 14.71
N ALA A 26 82.31 -11.87 14.08
CA ALA A 26 81.78 -10.51 13.87
C ALA A 26 80.52 -10.51 13.00
N LEU A 27 80.50 -11.30 11.92
CA LEU A 27 79.33 -11.44 11.04
C LEU A 27 78.15 -12.12 11.76
N LEU A 28 78.43 -13.15 12.56
CA LEU A 28 77.40 -13.83 13.35
C LEU A 28 76.81 -12.90 14.43
N GLY A 29 77.64 -12.11 15.11
CA GLY A 29 77.17 -11.11 16.09
C GLY A 29 76.25 -10.07 15.45
N GLN A 30 76.62 -9.51 14.29
CA GLN A 30 75.77 -8.56 13.58
C GLN A 30 74.45 -9.17 13.10
N LEU A 31 74.48 -10.41 12.61
CA LEU A 31 73.32 -11.14 12.12
C LEU A 31 72.35 -11.54 13.23
N LEU A 32 72.87 -11.81 14.43
CA LEU A 32 72.05 -12.21 15.58
C LEU A 32 71.51 -11.01 16.36
N GLU A 33 72.27 -9.93 16.54
CA GLU A 33 71.82 -8.82 17.38
C GLU A 33 70.86 -7.88 16.66
N THR A 34 71.23 -7.37 15.48
CA THR A 34 70.46 -6.28 14.85
C THR A 34 69.08 -6.70 14.31
N PRO A 35 68.97 -7.81 13.55
CA PRO A 35 67.69 -8.26 13.02
C PRO A 35 66.77 -8.83 14.11
N MET A 36 67.32 -9.56 15.09
CA MET A 36 66.52 -10.23 16.11
C MET A 36 65.90 -9.22 17.09
N ILE A 37 66.65 -8.19 17.50
CA ILE A 37 66.13 -7.09 18.33
C ILE A 37 65.00 -6.35 17.60
N ALA A 38 65.19 -6.02 16.32
CA ALA A 38 64.16 -5.34 15.53
C ALA A 38 62.91 -6.19 15.34
N ILE A 39 63.06 -7.51 15.16
CA ILE A 39 61.95 -8.45 15.07
C ILE A 39 61.21 -8.52 16.42
N PHE A 40 61.92 -8.64 17.54
CA PHE A 40 61.32 -8.70 18.87
C PHE A 40 60.52 -7.43 19.18
N GLN A 41 61.05 -6.26 18.84
CA GLN A 41 60.35 -4.98 19.03
C GLN A 41 59.05 -4.92 18.21
N LYS A 42 59.07 -5.40 16.95
CA LYS A 42 57.86 -5.49 16.12
C LYS A 42 56.83 -6.47 16.68
N PHE A 43 57.28 -7.57 17.27
CA PHE A 43 56.38 -8.51 17.94
C PHE A 43 55.70 -7.87 19.16
N GLN A 44 56.44 -7.09 19.96
CA GLN A 44 55.87 -6.37 21.09
C GLN A 44 54.87 -5.29 20.66
N ASP A 45 55.18 -4.51 19.61
CA ASP A 45 54.24 -3.54 19.04
C ASP A 45 52.97 -4.23 18.52
N LEU A 46 53.13 -5.38 17.87
CA LEU A 46 52.00 -6.17 17.39
C LEU A 46 51.12 -6.68 18.55
N ASP A 47 51.73 -7.14 19.64
CA ASP A 47 51.03 -7.60 20.84
C ASP A 47 50.22 -6.46 21.52
N GLU A 48 50.82 -5.28 21.66
CA GLU A 48 50.15 -4.05 22.13
C GLU A 48 48.93 -3.71 21.25
N ARG A 49 49.11 -3.75 19.93
CA ARG A 49 48.04 -3.47 18.96
C ARG A 49 46.93 -4.51 19.02
N VAL A 50 47.25 -5.79 19.16
CA VAL A 50 46.27 -6.88 19.31
C VAL A 50 45.48 -6.70 20.61
N LYS A 51 46.13 -6.33 21.72
CA LYS A 51 45.45 -6.02 22.99
C LYS A 51 44.49 -4.84 22.86
N LYS A 52 44.93 -3.75 22.21
CA LYS A 52 44.08 -2.57 21.97
C LYS A 52 42.89 -2.91 21.07
N LEU A 53 43.12 -3.69 20.01
CA LEU A 53 42.08 -4.18 19.12
C LEU A 53 41.08 -5.05 19.88
N GLY A 54 41.56 -5.97 20.73
CA GLY A 54 40.71 -6.80 21.58
C GLY A 54 39.80 -5.99 22.49
N LYS A 55 40.32 -4.91 23.11
CA LYS A 55 39.48 -3.98 23.91
C LYS A 55 38.39 -3.32 23.05
N SER A 56 38.77 -2.78 21.90
CA SER A 56 37.82 -2.13 20.98
C SER A 56 36.75 -3.11 20.48
N VAL A 57 37.14 -4.35 20.17
CA VAL A 57 36.22 -5.42 19.75
C VAL A 57 35.26 -5.79 20.88
N ASN A 58 35.70 -5.78 22.14
CA ASN A 58 34.84 -6.06 23.30
C ASN A 58 33.86 -4.91 23.62
N GLU A 59 34.11 -3.69 23.15
CA GLU A 59 33.21 -2.54 23.32
C GLU A 59 32.11 -2.48 22.26
N ILE A 60 32.30 -3.12 21.09
CA ILE A 60 31.29 -3.14 20.03
C ILE A 60 29.98 -3.81 20.48
N PRO A 61 29.98 -4.98 21.15
CA PRO A 61 28.75 -5.62 21.63
C PRO A 61 27.89 -4.71 22.52
N SER A 62 28.48 -4.05 23.51
CA SER A 62 27.72 -3.17 24.42
C SER A 62 27.15 -1.95 23.70
N PHE A 63 27.90 -1.39 22.75
CA PHE A 63 27.42 -0.31 21.89
C PHE A 63 26.23 -0.75 21.02
N ILE A 64 26.32 -1.92 20.38
CA ILE A 64 25.23 -2.46 19.55
C ILE A 64 24.01 -2.78 20.41
N GLU A 65 24.22 -3.43 21.56
CA GLU A 65 23.16 -3.81 22.49
C GLU A 65 22.38 -2.58 22.96
N GLY A 66 23.07 -1.50 23.35
CA GLY A 66 22.43 -0.23 23.72
C GLY A 66 21.56 0.36 22.60
N ARG A 67 22.04 0.32 21.35
CA ARG A 67 21.24 0.75 20.19
C ARG A 67 20.05 -0.17 19.92
N MET A 68 20.22 -1.49 20.08
CA MET A 68 19.14 -2.46 19.90
C MET A 68 18.04 -2.29 20.95
N VAL A 69 18.41 -2.03 22.21
CA VAL A 69 17.46 -1.76 23.30
C VAL A 69 16.64 -0.51 23.01
N SER A 70 17.29 0.61 22.67
CA SER A 70 16.58 1.85 22.31
C SER A 70 15.65 1.67 21.10
N LEU A 71 16.09 0.94 20.06
CA LEU A 71 15.24 0.62 18.91
C LEU A 71 14.04 -0.26 19.29
N ALA A 72 14.23 -1.22 20.20
CA ALA A 72 13.14 -2.08 20.66
C ALA A 72 12.10 -1.29 21.46
N GLU A 73 12.53 -0.36 22.30
CA GLU A 73 11.65 0.54 23.05
C GLU A 73 10.84 1.43 22.10
N ASP A 74 11.50 2.08 21.14
CA ASP A 74 10.84 2.93 20.14
C ASP A 74 9.82 2.14 19.30
N LEU A 75 10.18 0.93 18.88
CA LEU A 75 9.27 0.03 18.14
C LEU A 75 8.07 -0.40 18.99
N GLY A 76 8.26 -0.61 20.30
CA GLY A 76 7.18 -0.92 21.24
C GLY A 76 6.16 0.21 21.31
N ILE A 77 6.63 1.45 21.52
CA ILE A 77 5.77 2.65 21.57
C ILE A 77 4.98 2.80 20.26
N LEU A 78 5.63 2.60 19.12
CA LEU A 78 4.98 2.70 17.82
C LEU A 78 3.92 1.59 17.62
N THR A 79 4.21 0.37 18.07
CA THR A 79 3.29 -0.76 17.97
C THR A 79 2.02 -0.49 18.78
N ASP A 80 2.17 -0.06 20.04
CA ASP A 80 1.03 0.29 20.90
C ASP A 80 0.17 1.40 20.29
N ALA A 81 0.81 2.43 19.71
CA ALA A 81 0.10 3.53 19.07
C ALA A 81 -0.69 3.10 17.83
N VAL A 82 -0.14 2.16 17.04
CA VAL A 82 -0.84 1.59 15.88
C VAL A 82 -2.03 0.76 16.34
N ASP A 83 -1.86 -0.08 17.36
CA ASP A 83 -2.94 -0.91 17.91
C ASP A 83 -4.08 -0.04 18.45
N MET A 84 -3.76 1.03 19.19
CA MET A 84 -4.77 1.99 19.66
C MET A 84 -5.56 2.63 18.51
N LYS A 85 -4.88 3.00 17.41
CA LYS A 85 -5.56 3.57 16.24
C LYS A 85 -6.41 2.55 15.51
N LEU A 86 -5.95 1.31 15.40
CA LEU A 86 -6.71 0.22 14.79
C LEU A 86 -8.01 -0.02 15.57
N GLU A 87 -7.93 -0.09 16.89
CA GLU A 87 -9.10 -0.26 17.76
C GLU A 87 -10.07 0.92 17.64
N ALA A 88 -9.57 2.16 17.63
CA ALA A 88 -10.41 3.34 17.42
C ALA A 88 -11.17 3.29 16.09
N VAL A 89 -10.47 2.99 14.98
CA VAL A 89 -11.07 2.84 13.66
C VAL A 89 -12.08 1.70 13.62
N ASN A 90 -11.80 0.58 14.29
CA ASN A 90 -12.71 -0.56 14.35
C ASN A 90 -14.02 -0.21 15.09
N VAL A 91 -13.92 0.59 16.16
CA VAL A 91 -15.09 1.13 16.87
C VAL A 91 -15.90 2.05 15.96
N GLU A 92 -15.25 2.98 15.24
CA GLU A 92 -15.92 3.89 14.31
C GLU A 92 -16.65 3.15 13.19
N ILE A 93 -16.00 2.17 12.55
CA ILE A 93 -16.60 1.31 11.54
C ILE A 93 -17.85 0.61 12.11
N SER A 94 -17.76 0.10 13.33
CA SER A 94 -18.89 -0.58 14.01
C SER A 94 -20.07 0.36 14.29
N VAL A 95 -19.80 1.63 14.62
CA VAL A 95 -20.84 2.66 14.79
C VAL A 95 -21.47 3.01 13.44
N LEU A 96 -20.65 3.25 12.42
CA LEU A 96 -21.12 3.57 11.07
C LEU A 96 -21.97 2.45 10.47
N LYS A 97 -21.54 1.19 10.62
CA LYS A 97 -22.30 0.01 10.16
C LYS A 97 -23.68 -0.07 10.81
N ARG A 98 -23.78 0.19 12.12
CA ARG A 98 -25.09 0.24 12.80
C ARG A 98 -25.96 1.40 12.31
N ALA A 99 -25.37 2.56 12.03
CA ALA A 99 -26.10 3.72 11.53
C ALA A 99 -26.65 3.49 10.11
N THR A 100 -25.86 2.88 9.23
CA THR A 100 -26.29 2.55 7.86
C THR A 100 -27.35 1.47 7.86
N GLU A 101 -27.22 0.43 8.67
CA GLU A 101 -28.21 -0.64 8.76
C GLU A 101 -29.57 -0.12 9.25
N LYS A 102 -29.58 0.79 10.23
CA LYS A 102 -30.80 1.49 10.66
C LYS A 102 -31.42 2.32 9.54
N ARG A 103 -30.63 3.08 8.77
CA ARG A 103 -31.15 3.84 7.62
C ARG A 103 -31.73 2.93 6.54
N CYS A 104 -31.09 1.81 6.24
CA CYS A 104 -31.60 0.83 5.30
C CYS A 104 -32.93 0.20 5.76
N GLN A 105 -33.12 -0.01 7.06
CA GLN A 105 -34.40 -0.48 7.61
C GLN A 105 -35.51 0.56 7.50
N VAL A 106 -35.22 1.84 7.72
CA VAL A 106 -36.18 2.95 7.52
C VAL A 106 -36.55 3.09 6.03
N ALA A 107 -35.61 2.82 5.12
CA ALA A 107 -35.83 2.84 3.68
C ALA A 107 -36.43 1.52 3.11
N ARG A 108 -36.64 0.47 3.93
CA ARG A 108 -37.30 -0.77 3.48
C ARG A 108 -38.79 -0.51 3.25
N VAL A 109 -39.11 -0.05 2.05
CA VAL A 109 -40.45 -0.06 1.50
C VAL A 109 -40.87 -1.53 1.33
N SER A 110 -42.05 -1.94 1.81
CA SER A 110 -42.54 -3.31 1.59
C SER A 110 -42.72 -3.59 0.11
N ASP A 111 -42.58 -4.83 -0.35
CA ASP A 111 -42.69 -5.13 -1.79
C ASP A 111 -44.06 -4.72 -2.37
N SER A 112 -45.14 -4.87 -1.58
CA SER A 112 -46.45 -4.31 -1.95
C SER A 112 -46.45 -2.78 -2.13
N LYS A 113 -45.73 -2.04 -1.28
CA LYS A 113 -45.60 -0.58 -1.44
C LYS A 113 -44.69 -0.24 -2.63
N LYS A 114 -43.62 -1.00 -2.89
CA LYS A 114 -42.77 -0.82 -4.08
C LYS A 114 -43.54 -1.05 -5.37
N VAL A 115 -44.33 -2.12 -5.44
CA VAL A 115 -45.21 -2.45 -6.57
C VAL A 115 -46.25 -1.35 -6.79
N SER A 116 -46.86 -0.86 -5.70
CA SER A 116 -47.79 0.27 -5.77
C SER A 116 -47.12 1.55 -6.27
N MET A 117 -45.92 1.87 -5.76
CA MET A 117 -45.16 3.06 -6.17
C MET A 117 -44.71 2.96 -7.63
N ALA A 118 -44.22 1.79 -8.07
CA ALA A 118 -43.82 1.55 -9.46
C ALA A 118 -44.98 1.75 -10.44
N SER A 119 -46.20 1.32 -10.08
CA SER A 119 -47.40 1.53 -10.92
C SER A 119 -47.74 3.02 -11.14
N MET A 120 -47.31 3.91 -10.23
CA MET A 120 -47.49 5.36 -10.40
C MET A 120 -46.62 5.92 -11.53
N PHE A 121 -45.46 5.31 -11.79
CA PHE A 121 -44.51 5.73 -12.82
C PHE A 121 -44.69 5.01 -14.17
N LEU A 122 -45.54 3.98 -14.25
CA LEU A 122 -45.92 3.38 -15.53
C LEU A 122 -46.83 4.33 -16.32
N VAL A 123 -46.51 4.55 -17.59
CA VAL A 123 -47.26 5.37 -18.56
C VAL A 123 -47.52 4.55 -19.83
N GLY A 124 -48.40 5.04 -20.73
CA GLY A 124 -48.64 4.44 -22.04
C GLY A 124 -49.04 2.96 -22.01
N ASP A 125 -48.53 2.20 -22.98
CA ASP A 125 -48.86 0.79 -23.16
C ASP A 125 -48.35 -0.09 -22.02
N ALA A 126 -47.28 0.31 -21.33
CA ALA A 126 -46.80 -0.38 -20.14
C ALA A 126 -47.82 -0.34 -18.99
N LYS A 127 -48.49 0.80 -18.80
CA LYS A 127 -49.56 0.92 -17.80
C LYS A 127 -50.81 0.11 -18.19
N LEU A 128 -51.14 0.06 -19.48
CA LEU A 128 -52.27 -0.72 -19.99
C LEU A 128 -52.03 -2.23 -19.82
N ARG A 129 -50.82 -2.70 -20.16
CA ARG A 129 -50.39 -4.09 -19.94
C ARG A 129 -50.41 -4.46 -18.46
N TRP A 130 -49.89 -3.60 -17.59
CA TRP A 130 -49.96 -3.79 -16.13
C TRP A 130 -51.41 -3.93 -15.63
N ARG A 131 -52.33 -3.08 -16.11
CA ARG A 131 -53.76 -3.17 -15.74
C ARG A 131 -54.44 -4.42 -16.28
N SER A 132 -54.12 -4.83 -17.51
CA SER A 132 -54.62 -6.08 -18.08
C SER A 132 -54.15 -7.27 -17.24
N HIS A 133 -52.86 -7.33 -16.91
CA HIS A 133 -52.30 -8.43 -16.14
C HIS A 133 -52.87 -8.53 -14.71
N VAL A 134 -53.01 -7.38 -14.01
CA VAL A 134 -53.69 -7.32 -12.70
C VAL A 134 -55.14 -7.78 -12.80
N SER A 135 -55.84 -7.43 -13.89
CA SER A 135 -57.23 -7.84 -14.12
C SER A 135 -57.35 -9.33 -14.46
N ASP A 136 -56.42 -9.86 -15.25
CA ASP A 136 -56.36 -11.26 -15.66
C ASP A 136 -56.01 -12.18 -14.49
N ASP A 137 -55.16 -11.74 -13.56
CA ASP A 137 -54.85 -12.50 -12.33
C ASP A 137 -56.02 -12.53 -11.34
N VAL A 138 -56.78 -11.42 -11.22
CA VAL A 138 -58.03 -11.38 -10.45
C VAL A 138 -59.07 -12.31 -11.05
N ALA A 139 -59.16 -12.40 -12.39
CA ALA A 139 -60.06 -13.31 -13.09
C ALA A 139 -59.60 -14.79 -13.01
N ALA A 140 -58.29 -15.04 -13.00
CA ALA A 140 -57.69 -16.37 -12.93
C ALA A 140 -57.47 -16.90 -11.50
N ASN A 141 -57.86 -16.13 -10.47
CA ASN A 141 -57.60 -16.42 -9.05
C ASN A 141 -56.12 -16.72 -8.73
N ARG A 142 -55.19 -16.12 -9.49
CA ARG A 142 -53.76 -16.15 -9.18
C ARG A 142 -53.50 -15.03 -8.18
N GLY A 143 -52.86 -15.36 -7.06
CA GLY A 143 -52.70 -14.46 -5.92
C GLY A 143 -52.13 -13.08 -6.29
N LYS A 144 -52.43 -12.08 -5.46
CA LYS A 144 -52.03 -10.67 -5.61
C LYS A 144 -50.57 -10.53 -6.05
N ILE A 145 -50.29 -9.64 -7.01
CA ILE A 145 -48.93 -9.33 -7.49
C ILE A 145 -48.12 -8.72 -6.34
N GLU A 146 -47.38 -9.56 -5.63
CA GLU A 146 -46.63 -9.19 -4.42
C GLU A 146 -45.11 -9.17 -4.63
N THR A 147 -44.60 -9.54 -5.82
CA THR A 147 -43.16 -9.67 -6.05
C THR A 147 -42.63 -8.79 -7.17
N TRP A 148 -41.52 -8.09 -6.88
CA TRP A 148 -40.78 -7.23 -7.80
C TRP A 148 -40.27 -7.95 -9.07
N LYS A 149 -40.16 -9.28 -9.00
CA LYS A 149 -39.74 -10.13 -10.13
C LYS A 149 -40.64 -9.98 -11.36
N PHE A 150 -41.93 -9.74 -11.15
CA PHE A 150 -42.88 -9.61 -12.25
C PHE A 150 -42.75 -8.26 -12.97
N VAL A 151 -42.59 -7.18 -12.20
CA VAL A 151 -42.31 -5.83 -12.72
C VAL A 151 -41.01 -5.79 -13.51
N ASP A 152 -39.96 -6.47 -13.03
CA ASP A 152 -38.66 -6.55 -13.71
C ASP A 152 -38.74 -7.31 -15.05
N VAL A 153 -39.57 -8.37 -15.14
CA VAL A 153 -39.80 -9.09 -16.40
C VAL A 153 -40.59 -8.23 -17.39
N ASP A 154 -41.67 -7.59 -16.95
CA ASP A 154 -42.48 -6.71 -17.81
C ASP A 154 -41.66 -5.53 -18.36
N ILE A 155 -40.77 -4.95 -17.55
CA ILE A 155 -39.88 -3.87 -18.00
C ILE A 155 -38.84 -4.38 -18.99
N ARG A 156 -38.31 -5.59 -18.81
CA ARG A 156 -37.32 -6.19 -19.71
C ARG A 156 -37.91 -6.53 -21.08
N ASP A 157 -39.15 -7.00 -21.12
CA ASP A 157 -39.87 -7.38 -22.35
C ASP A 157 -40.46 -6.18 -23.12
N MET A 158 -40.29 -4.94 -22.64
CA MET A 158 -40.63 -3.75 -23.41
C MET A 158 -39.65 -3.54 -24.57
N SER A 159 -40.16 -2.98 -25.68
CA SER A 159 -39.31 -2.48 -26.76
C SER A 159 -38.44 -1.31 -26.26
N GLU A 160 -37.30 -1.06 -26.90
CA GLU A 160 -36.42 0.06 -26.52
C GLU A 160 -37.12 1.41 -26.76
N GLU A 161 -38.00 1.49 -27.76
CA GLU A 161 -38.84 2.65 -28.02
C GLU A 161 -39.84 2.91 -26.89
N ASP A 162 -40.50 1.87 -26.37
CA ASP A 162 -41.43 1.99 -25.25
C ASP A 162 -40.71 2.34 -23.95
N LYS A 163 -39.51 1.80 -23.73
CA LYS A 163 -38.67 2.15 -22.57
C LYS A 163 -38.27 3.63 -22.62
N LEU A 164 -37.84 4.12 -23.78
CA LEU A 164 -37.51 5.54 -23.98
C LEU A 164 -38.75 6.43 -23.82
N PHE A 165 -39.90 6.02 -24.38
CA PHE A 165 -41.15 6.77 -24.25
C PHE A 165 -41.58 6.89 -22.78
N ASN A 166 -41.54 5.78 -22.03
CA ASN A 166 -41.90 5.77 -20.61
C ASN A 166 -40.90 6.56 -19.76
N PHE A 167 -39.60 6.46 -20.05
CA PHE A 167 -38.59 7.29 -19.41
C PHE A 167 -38.86 8.79 -19.65
N MET A 168 -39.10 9.19 -20.91
CA MET A 168 -39.44 10.57 -21.26
C MET A 168 -40.77 11.06 -20.71
N ALA A 169 -41.75 10.17 -20.53
CA ALA A 169 -43.04 10.50 -19.94
C ALA A 169 -42.96 10.65 -18.40
N GLY A 170 -41.98 10.02 -17.76
CA GLY A 170 -41.72 10.13 -16.32
C GLY A 170 -40.94 11.38 -15.91
N MET A 171 -40.32 12.10 -16.85
CA MET A 171 -39.54 13.31 -16.58
C MET A 171 -40.42 14.58 -16.48
N GLN A 172 -40.00 15.53 -15.64
CA GLN A 172 -40.78 16.74 -15.37
C GLN A 172 -40.46 17.85 -16.38
N GLY A 173 -41.51 18.45 -16.96
CA GLY A 173 -41.50 19.77 -17.60
C GLY A 173 -40.30 20.09 -18.50
N TRP A 174 -39.31 20.79 -17.93
CA TRP A 174 -38.13 21.28 -18.65
C TRP A 174 -37.19 20.15 -19.10
N ASP A 175 -37.00 19.10 -18.29
CA ASP A 175 -36.11 17.97 -18.61
C ASP A 175 -36.58 17.24 -19.89
N GLN A 176 -37.89 17.05 -20.01
CA GLN A 176 -38.50 16.46 -21.21
C GLN A 176 -38.31 17.34 -22.45
N THR A 177 -38.37 18.66 -22.28
CA THR A 177 -38.19 19.62 -23.37
C THR A 177 -36.74 19.66 -23.82
N GLU A 178 -35.79 19.62 -22.89
CA GLU A 178 -34.37 19.66 -23.16
C GLU A 178 -33.87 18.38 -23.84
N LEU A 179 -34.35 17.21 -23.41
CA LEU A 179 -34.02 15.95 -24.09
C LEU A 179 -34.57 15.86 -25.51
N ARG A 180 -35.76 16.43 -25.76
CA ARG A 180 -36.29 16.59 -27.11
C ARG A 180 -35.47 17.58 -27.94
N ARG A 181 -35.00 18.68 -27.34
CA ARG A 181 -34.13 19.68 -28.00
C ARG A 181 -32.79 19.08 -28.41
N GLN A 182 -32.22 18.20 -27.58
CA GLN A 182 -30.99 17.47 -27.89
C GLN A 182 -31.20 16.30 -28.86
N GLY A 183 -32.45 16.03 -29.26
CA GLY A 183 -32.78 15.05 -30.29
C GLY A 183 -32.44 13.62 -29.88
N VAL A 184 -32.59 13.28 -28.60
CA VAL A 184 -32.31 11.95 -28.04
C VAL A 184 -33.23 10.90 -28.68
N LYS A 185 -32.65 9.80 -29.18
CA LYS A 185 -33.36 8.73 -29.91
C LYS A 185 -33.32 7.36 -29.24
N ASP A 186 -32.52 7.19 -28.19
CA ASP A 186 -32.38 5.94 -27.47
C ASP A 186 -32.26 6.16 -25.96
N LEU A 187 -32.57 5.13 -25.18
CA LEU A 187 -32.60 5.19 -23.72
C LEU A 187 -31.21 5.44 -23.09
N PRO A 188 -30.11 4.80 -23.54
CA PRO A 188 -28.78 5.08 -22.98
C PRO A 188 -28.35 6.54 -23.14
N LEU A 189 -28.61 7.15 -24.30
CA LEU A 189 -28.32 8.56 -24.52
C LEU A 189 -29.23 9.47 -23.68
N ALA A 190 -30.49 9.07 -23.46
CA ALA A 190 -31.41 9.78 -22.58
C ALA A 190 -30.92 9.81 -21.13
N LEU A 191 -30.43 8.68 -20.63
CA LEU A 191 -29.86 8.56 -19.28
C LEU A 191 -28.59 9.39 -19.14
N ALA A 192 -27.65 9.28 -20.08
CA ALA A 192 -26.41 10.07 -20.05
C ALA A 192 -26.66 11.58 -20.11
N THR A 193 -27.67 12.01 -20.87
CA THR A 193 -28.05 13.41 -20.97
C THR A 193 -28.76 13.87 -19.70
N ALA A 194 -29.66 13.06 -19.13
CA ALA A 194 -30.33 13.37 -17.87
C ALA A 194 -29.33 13.50 -16.71
N ASP A 195 -28.32 12.64 -16.62
CA ASP A 195 -27.26 12.74 -15.61
C ASP A 195 -26.49 14.07 -15.72
N SER A 196 -26.23 14.54 -16.94
CA SER A 196 -25.58 15.84 -17.22
C SER A 196 -26.45 17.05 -16.83
N LEU A 197 -27.79 16.90 -16.78
CA LEU A 197 -28.72 17.98 -16.40
C LEU A 197 -28.73 18.23 -14.88
N VAL A 198 -28.44 17.22 -14.06
CA VAL A 198 -28.44 17.35 -12.59
C VAL A 198 -27.38 18.34 -12.10
N ASP A 199 -26.28 18.49 -12.84
CA ASP A 199 -25.17 19.40 -12.51
C ASP A 199 -25.53 20.89 -12.60
N PHE A 200 -26.61 21.26 -13.31
CA PHE A 200 -27.03 22.66 -13.47
C PHE A 200 -28.01 23.15 -12.40
N SER A 201 -28.63 22.24 -11.63
CA SER A 201 -29.56 22.60 -10.55
C SER A 201 -28.87 23.09 -9.27
N GLY A 202 -27.54 22.95 -9.18
CA GLY A 202 -26.73 23.38 -8.03
C GLY A 202 -26.22 24.82 -8.07
N ILE A 203 -26.48 25.58 -9.14
CA ILE A 203 -26.07 27.01 -9.23
C ILE A 203 -27.25 27.89 -8.84
N GLU A 204 -27.65 27.82 -7.56
CA GLU A 204 -28.46 28.89 -6.98
C GLU A 204 -27.54 30.02 -6.49
N VAL A 205 -27.84 31.21 -6.99
CA VAL A 205 -27.03 32.42 -6.99
C VAL A 205 -26.83 32.94 -5.55
N ARG A 206 -25.62 32.77 -5.00
CA ARG A 206 -25.15 33.61 -3.87
C ARG A 206 -24.75 34.99 -4.41
N GLY A 207 -25.77 35.79 -4.71
CA GLY A 207 -25.66 37.17 -5.18
C GLY A 207 -26.26 38.15 -4.18
N SER A 208 -25.40 38.68 -3.32
CA SER A 208 -25.37 40.05 -2.78
C SER A 208 -26.69 40.83 -2.67
N LYS A 209 -27.19 41.00 -1.43
CA LYS A 209 -27.87 42.24 -1.05
C LYS A 209 -26.83 43.27 -0.59
N ILE A 210 -26.47 44.18 -1.50
CA ILE A 210 -25.95 45.49 -1.16
C ILE A 210 -27.10 46.48 -1.36
N LYS A 211 -27.70 46.91 -0.25
CA LYS A 211 -28.09 48.28 0.08
C LYS A 211 -28.85 48.27 1.41
#